data_AF-A0A444XI77-F1
#
_entry.id   AF-A0A444XI77-F1
#
_cell.length_a   1.000
_cell.length_b   1.000
_cell.length_c   1.000
_cell.angle_alpha   90.00
_cell.angle_beta   90.00
_cell.angle_gamma   90.00
#
_symmetry.space_group_name_H-M   'P 1'
#
loop_
_entity.id
_entity.type
_entity.pdbx_description
1 polymer ?
#
loop_
_entity_poly.entity_id
_entity_poly.type
_entity_poly.pdbx_seq_one_letter_code
_entity_poly.pdbx_strand_id
1 'polypeptide(L)'
;MSYIKSAFSHLLQDISDSLLKVLKKDGMGEYSLEVALDASTKAVLQGGMNILQEFRKLLDHNSGILVRLRELTIDFVQEGIQDFFRQLEDHFLRFSGRNNSSAFKDHGLVEGAQGDKAFAGLVLVLAQLSAFIEQTVIPKITEEIATSFTGGSVRGYEYGPAFVPGEICRKFRSAGEKFLHLYVNVRTQRISFLLKKRFSTPNWVKHKEPREVHMFVDLFLQELEAIGTEVKQTLPQGKRKHRRTDSNGSTASSRRNPLREEKLNRSNTQKARSQLLETHLAKLFKQKVEIFTKVEYTQESVVTTIVKLSLKSLQEFVRLQTFNRSGFQQVQLDIQFLRIPLREIVEDEAAIDFLLDEVIVATAERCLDPIPLEPPILDKLIQAKLAKSKEQNAIPS
;
A
#
# COMPACT_ATOMS: atom_id res chain seq x y z
N MET A 1 -22.11 12.80 -34.66
CA MET A 1 -22.25 12.83 -33.18
C MET A 1 -22.60 11.46 -32.58
N SER A 2 -23.67 10.77 -33.01
CA SER A 2 -24.04 9.44 -32.47
C SER A 2 -22.93 8.39 -32.61
N TYR A 3 -22.25 8.35 -33.76
CA TYR A 3 -21.13 7.43 -34.01
C TYR A 3 -19.96 7.65 -33.04
N ILE A 4 -19.55 8.92 -32.82
CA ILE A 4 -18.46 9.29 -31.91
C ILE A 4 -18.77 8.84 -30.48
N LYS A 5 -19.99 9.13 -29.99
CA LYS A 5 -20.42 8.72 -28.64
C LYS A 5 -20.47 7.20 -28.51
N SER A 6 -20.92 6.47 -29.53
CA SER A 6 -20.95 5.01 -29.53
C SER A 6 -19.55 4.42 -29.42
N ALA A 7 -18.59 4.91 -30.21
CA ALA A 7 -17.21 4.42 -30.20
C ALA A 7 -16.55 4.56 -28.82
N PHE A 8 -16.66 5.74 -28.20
CA PHE A 8 -16.13 5.96 -26.84
C PHE A 8 -16.87 5.15 -25.77
N SER A 9 -18.17 4.89 -25.95
CA SER A 9 -18.93 4.03 -25.02
C SER A 9 -18.49 2.57 -25.08
N HIS A 10 -18.22 2.04 -26.28
CA HIS A 10 -17.64 0.71 -26.45
C HIS A 10 -16.26 0.60 -25.80
N LEU A 11 -15.40 1.60 -26.02
CA LEU A 11 -14.08 1.64 -25.37
C LEU A 11 -14.18 1.64 -23.84
N LEU A 12 -15.10 2.44 -23.28
CA LEU A 12 -15.33 2.46 -21.83
C LEU A 12 -15.77 1.10 -21.29
N GLN A 13 -16.61 0.39 -22.06
CA GLN A 13 -17.06 -0.97 -21.72
C GLN A 13 -15.90 -1.97 -21.76
N ASP A 14 -15.06 -1.94 -22.80
CA ASP A 14 -13.90 -2.84 -22.93
C ASP A 14 -12.89 -2.68 -21.79
N ILE A 15 -12.66 -1.43 -21.37
CA ILE A 15 -11.80 -1.12 -20.22
C ILE A 15 -12.44 -1.64 -18.92
N SER A 16 -13.75 -1.41 -18.75
CA SER A 16 -14.51 -1.87 -17.58
C SER A 16 -14.48 -3.40 -17.47
N ASP A 17 -14.68 -4.11 -18.58
CA ASP A 17 -14.64 -5.57 -18.62
C ASP A 17 -13.24 -6.11 -18.34
N SER A 18 -12.19 -5.41 -18.79
CA SER A 18 -10.80 -5.75 -18.47
C SER A 18 -10.49 -5.57 -16.97
N LEU A 19 -11.01 -4.52 -16.33
CA LEU A 19 -10.85 -4.27 -14.90
C LEU A 19 -11.65 -5.28 -14.05
N LEU A 20 -12.88 -5.59 -14.45
CA LEU A 20 -13.74 -6.53 -13.72
C LEU A 20 -13.24 -7.97 -13.75
N LYS A 21 -12.30 -8.31 -14.64
CA LYS A 21 -11.61 -9.61 -14.58
C LYS A 21 -10.86 -9.83 -13.27
N VAL A 22 -10.38 -8.77 -12.61
CA VAL A 22 -9.74 -8.86 -11.27
C VAL A 22 -10.70 -9.45 -10.22
N LEU A 23 -12.01 -9.26 -10.39
CA LEU A 23 -13.03 -9.74 -9.47
C LEU A 23 -13.56 -11.14 -9.81
N LYS A 24 -13.25 -11.68 -11.01
CA LYS A 24 -13.75 -12.98 -11.46
C LYS A 24 -12.71 -14.06 -11.20
N LYS A 25 -13.12 -15.11 -10.47
CA LYS A 25 -12.32 -16.32 -10.27
C LYS A 25 -12.48 -17.19 -11.51
N ASP A 26 -11.45 -17.27 -12.35
CA ASP A 26 -11.41 -18.33 -13.37
C ASP A 26 -10.96 -19.63 -12.69
N GLY A 27 -11.60 -20.74 -13.06
CA GLY A 27 -11.71 -21.97 -12.28
C GLY A 27 -10.43 -22.73 -11.90
N MET A 28 -9.22 -22.18 -12.07
CA MET A 28 -7.97 -22.90 -11.76
C MET A 28 -6.77 -22.03 -11.31
N GLY A 29 -6.91 -20.73 -11.04
CA GLY A 29 -5.76 -19.93 -10.56
C GLY A 29 -6.12 -18.59 -9.92
N GLU A 30 -5.26 -18.07 -9.03
CA GLU A 30 -5.32 -16.66 -8.62
C GLU A 30 -5.09 -15.79 -9.87
N TYR A 31 -5.99 -14.84 -10.14
CA TYR A 31 -5.86 -13.94 -11.28
C TYR A 31 -4.67 -12.99 -11.07
N SER A 32 -3.77 -12.92 -12.05
CA SER A 32 -2.60 -12.03 -11.99
C SER A 32 -3.02 -10.57 -12.15
N LEU A 33 -2.74 -9.73 -11.15
CA LEU A 33 -3.01 -8.29 -11.20
C LEU A 33 -2.26 -7.63 -12.36
N GLU A 34 -1.08 -8.16 -12.70
CA GLU A 34 -0.26 -7.73 -13.83
C GLU A 34 -1.01 -7.89 -15.15
N VAL A 35 -1.73 -9.01 -15.35
CA VAL A 35 -2.48 -9.28 -16.59
C VAL A 35 -3.65 -8.31 -16.74
N ALA A 36 -4.39 -8.04 -15.65
CA ALA A 36 -5.46 -7.03 -15.68
C ALA A 36 -4.92 -5.63 -15.94
N LEU A 37 -3.80 -5.28 -15.30
CA LEU A 37 -3.17 -3.98 -15.47
C LEU A 37 -2.66 -3.80 -16.91
N ASP A 38 -1.98 -4.79 -17.49
CA ASP A 38 -1.51 -4.76 -18.87
C ASP A 38 -2.67 -4.70 -19.86
N ALA A 39 -3.70 -5.54 -19.68
CA ALA A 39 -4.89 -5.53 -20.53
C ALA A 39 -5.62 -4.18 -20.49
N SER A 40 -5.82 -3.60 -19.31
CA SER A 40 -6.49 -2.30 -19.16
C SER A 40 -5.64 -1.13 -19.67
N THR A 41 -4.33 -1.15 -19.45
CA THR A 41 -3.36 -0.19 -20.00
C THR A 41 -3.40 -0.21 -21.53
N LYS A 42 -3.37 -1.40 -22.13
CA LYS A 42 -3.48 -1.60 -23.58
C LYS A 42 -4.84 -1.14 -24.10
N ALA A 43 -5.94 -1.51 -23.43
CA ALA A 43 -7.28 -1.10 -23.83
C ALA A 43 -7.41 0.43 -23.87
N VAL A 44 -6.96 1.13 -22.83
CA VAL A 44 -7.02 2.60 -22.76
C VAL A 44 -6.15 3.24 -23.85
N LEU A 45 -4.89 2.85 -23.96
CA LEU A 45 -3.96 3.50 -24.89
C LEU A 45 -4.25 3.14 -26.35
N GLN A 46 -4.28 1.84 -26.66
CA GLN A 46 -4.48 1.37 -28.04
C GLN A 46 -5.91 1.66 -28.52
N GLY A 47 -6.91 1.46 -27.66
CA GLY A 47 -8.30 1.76 -27.99
C GLY A 47 -8.51 3.25 -28.24
N GLY A 48 -7.93 4.12 -27.41
CA GLY A 48 -7.96 5.57 -27.64
C GLY A 48 -7.30 5.97 -28.96
N MET A 49 -6.13 5.41 -29.27
CA MET A 49 -5.41 5.67 -30.52
C MET A 49 -6.15 5.15 -31.76
N ASN A 50 -6.73 3.96 -31.70
CA ASN A 50 -7.49 3.38 -32.80
C ASN A 50 -8.68 4.27 -33.16
N ILE A 51 -9.43 4.74 -32.16
CA ILE A 51 -10.57 5.64 -32.37
C ILE A 51 -10.13 6.95 -33.04
N LEU A 52 -9.02 7.54 -32.58
CA LEU A 52 -8.45 8.74 -33.20
C LEU A 52 -8.05 8.51 -34.66
N GLN A 53 -7.39 7.38 -34.97
CA GLN A 53 -7.00 7.03 -36.33
C GLN A 53 -8.21 6.78 -37.24
N GLU A 54 -9.28 6.17 -36.73
CA GLU A 54 -10.53 5.98 -37.47
C GLU A 54 -11.18 7.33 -37.82
N PHE A 55 -11.26 8.26 -36.86
CA PHE A 55 -11.78 9.59 -37.15
C PHE A 55 -10.90 10.38 -38.10
N ARG A 56 -9.56 10.26 -37.99
CA ARG A 56 -8.63 10.86 -38.95
C ARG A 56 -8.89 10.35 -40.37
N LYS A 57 -8.99 9.03 -40.55
CA LYS A 57 -9.33 8.44 -41.85
C LYS A 57 -10.66 8.98 -42.38
N LEU A 58 -11.68 9.08 -41.52
CA LEU A 58 -12.98 9.60 -41.90
C LEU A 58 -12.92 11.08 -42.33
N LEU A 59 -12.08 11.89 -41.70
CA LEU A 59 -11.83 13.28 -42.10
C LEU A 59 -11.07 13.38 -43.42
N ASP A 60 -10.07 12.52 -43.65
CA ASP A 60 -9.22 12.53 -44.84
C ASP A 60 -9.95 12.01 -46.10
N HIS A 61 -10.82 11.01 -45.96
CA HIS A 61 -11.58 10.42 -47.09
C HIS A 61 -12.72 11.32 -47.58
N ASN A 62 -13.15 12.28 -46.77
CA ASN A 62 -14.25 13.17 -47.09
C ASN A 62 -13.75 14.55 -47.57
N SER A 63 -12.95 14.57 -48.63
CA SER A 63 -12.36 15.77 -49.24
C SER A 63 -13.37 16.80 -49.78
N GLY A 64 -14.66 16.44 -49.85
CA GLY A 64 -15.77 17.32 -50.24
C GLY A 64 -16.52 18.01 -49.08
N ILE A 65 -16.14 17.77 -47.82
CA ILE A 65 -16.77 18.42 -46.66
C ILE A 65 -16.36 19.90 -46.59
N LEU A 66 -17.34 20.81 -46.51
CA LEU A 66 -17.12 22.23 -46.25
C LEU A 66 -16.20 22.41 -45.03
N VAL A 67 -15.19 23.28 -45.12
CA VAL A 67 -14.21 23.57 -44.05
C VAL A 67 -14.87 23.70 -42.67
N ARG A 68 -16.03 24.37 -42.60
CA ARG A 68 -16.80 24.55 -41.36
C ARG A 68 -17.31 23.25 -40.73
N LEU A 69 -17.70 22.26 -41.54
CA LEU A 69 -18.12 20.94 -41.07
C LEU A 69 -16.93 20.11 -40.58
N ARG A 70 -15.75 20.31 -41.19
CA ARG A 70 -14.48 19.71 -40.74
C ARG A 70 -14.09 20.23 -39.36
N GLU A 71 -14.12 21.55 -39.17
CA GLU A 71 -13.83 22.18 -37.86
C GLU A 71 -14.84 21.75 -36.78
N LEU A 72 -16.14 21.71 -37.10
CA LEU A 72 -17.17 21.18 -36.19
C LEU A 72 -16.91 19.71 -35.81
N THR A 73 -16.47 18.88 -36.76
CA THR A 73 -16.18 17.47 -36.49
C THR A 73 -14.97 17.32 -35.59
N ILE A 74 -13.93 18.14 -35.78
CA ILE A 74 -12.77 18.21 -34.89
C ILE A 74 -13.20 18.56 -33.46
N ASP A 75 -14.03 19.61 -33.30
CA ASP A 75 -14.55 20.01 -31.99
C ASP A 75 -15.33 18.87 -31.31
N PHE A 76 -16.16 18.13 -32.06
CA PHE A 76 -16.90 16.98 -31.52
C PHE A 76 -16.01 15.80 -31.13
N VAL A 77 -14.93 15.53 -31.87
CA VAL A 77 -13.98 14.47 -31.51
C VAL A 77 -13.23 14.86 -30.23
N GLN A 78 -12.73 16.10 -30.15
CA GLN A 78 -12.05 16.62 -28.96
C GLN A 78 -12.96 16.58 -27.71
N GLU A 79 -14.21 17.04 -27.85
CA GLU A 79 -15.22 16.97 -26.77
C GLU A 79 -15.53 15.51 -26.39
N GLY A 80 -15.63 14.61 -27.37
CA GLY A 80 -15.83 13.18 -27.12
C GLY A 80 -14.72 12.56 -26.28
N ILE A 81 -13.47 12.95 -26.50
CA ILE A 81 -12.31 12.49 -25.71
C ILE A 81 -12.37 13.06 -24.29
N GLN A 82 -12.69 14.35 -24.15
CA GLN A 82 -12.85 14.99 -22.84
C GLN A 82 -13.93 14.28 -22.01
N ASP A 83 -15.09 14.03 -22.61
CA ASP A 83 -16.21 13.34 -21.95
C ASP A 83 -15.92 11.86 -21.68
N PHE A 84 -15.17 11.18 -22.55
CA PHE A 84 -14.71 9.81 -22.33
C PHE A 84 -13.87 9.71 -21.06
N PHE A 85 -12.85 10.55 -20.91
CA PHE A 85 -11.98 10.52 -19.72
C PHE A 85 -12.72 10.92 -18.44
N ARG A 86 -13.69 11.85 -18.54
CA ARG A 86 -14.58 12.19 -17.42
C ARG A 86 -15.42 10.98 -16.99
N GLN A 87 -16.03 10.27 -17.93
CA GLN A 87 -16.81 9.06 -17.63
C GLN A 87 -15.95 7.91 -17.11
N LEU A 88 -14.72 7.78 -17.61
CA LEU A 88 -13.76 6.77 -17.14
C LEU A 88 -13.36 7.02 -15.68
N GLU A 89 -13.09 8.28 -15.31
CA GLU A 89 -12.86 8.67 -13.91
C GLU A 89 -14.06 8.32 -13.03
N ASP A 90 -15.27 8.67 -13.46
CA ASP A 90 -16.50 8.34 -12.71
C ASP A 90 -16.67 6.83 -12.52
N HIS A 91 -16.31 6.02 -13.53
CA HIS A 91 -16.29 4.56 -13.42
C HIS A 91 -15.26 4.07 -12.39
N PHE A 92 -14.05 4.63 -12.38
CA PHE A 92 -13.03 4.25 -11.40
C PHE A 92 -13.47 4.57 -9.98
N LEU A 93 -14.06 5.75 -9.77
CA LEU A 93 -14.61 6.16 -8.49
C LEU A 93 -15.76 5.26 -8.04
N ARG A 94 -16.63 4.82 -8.97
CA ARG A 94 -17.71 3.85 -8.67
C ARG A 94 -17.16 2.48 -8.28
N PHE A 95 -16.13 1.98 -8.98
CA PHE A 95 -15.49 0.72 -8.62
C PHE A 95 -14.85 0.77 -7.23
N SER A 96 -14.18 1.90 -6.91
CA SER A 96 -13.58 2.13 -5.59
C SER A 96 -14.61 2.37 -4.48
N GLY A 97 -15.75 3.01 -4.77
CA GLY A 97 -16.80 3.34 -3.80
C GLY A 97 -17.75 2.20 -3.44
N ARG A 98 -17.69 1.06 -4.16
CA ARG A 98 -18.62 -0.07 -3.99
C ARG A 98 -18.53 -0.78 -2.63
N ASN A 99 -17.55 -0.42 -1.80
CA ASN A 99 -17.27 -1.08 -0.52
C ASN A 99 -17.92 -0.47 0.73
N ASN A 100 -18.80 0.52 0.59
CA ASN A 100 -19.56 1.01 1.75
C ASN A 100 -21.01 0.52 1.68
N SER A 101 -21.31 -0.57 2.40
CA SER A 101 -22.63 -0.90 2.99
C SER A 101 -23.61 -1.89 2.34
N SER A 102 -23.51 -2.36 1.07
CA SER A 102 -24.60 -3.21 0.53
C SER A 102 -24.20 -4.48 -0.25
N ALA A 103 -22.95 -4.65 -0.67
CA ALA A 103 -22.58 -5.76 -1.57
C ALA A 103 -22.22 -7.09 -0.88
N PHE A 104 -22.09 -7.13 0.46
CA PHE A 104 -21.88 -8.40 1.18
C PHE A 104 -23.16 -9.26 1.30
N LYS A 105 -24.31 -8.78 0.82
CA LYS A 105 -25.58 -9.51 0.94
C LYS A 105 -26.19 -10.03 -0.37
N ASP A 106 -25.82 -9.51 -1.54
CA ASP A 106 -26.65 -9.72 -2.75
C ASP A 106 -26.05 -10.60 -3.86
N HIS A 107 -24.81 -11.05 -3.71
CA HIS A 107 -24.28 -12.15 -4.51
C HIS A 107 -23.62 -13.13 -3.56
N GLY A 108 -24.14 -14.37 -3.50
CA GLY A 108 -23.77 -15.46 -2.59
C GLY A 108 -22.32 -15.95 -2.72
N LEU A 109 -21.36 -15.05 -2.61
CA LEU A 109 -19.95 -15.31 -2.41
C LEU A 109 -19.68 -15.13 -0.92
N VAL A 110 -19.59 -16.27 -0.24
CA VAL A 110 -19.01 -16.52 1.08
C VAL A 110 -18.36 -15.27 1.68
N GLU A 111 -18.94 -14.75 2.77
CA GLU A 111 -18.26 -13.88 3.73
C GLU A 111 -16.86 -14.46 4.00
N GLY A 112 -15.82 -13.88 3.38
CA GLY A 112 -14.54 -14.56 3.31
C GLY A 112 -13.45 -13.64 2.79
N ALA A 113 -12.28 -13.72 3.43
CA ALA A 113 -11.06 -12.95 3.18
C ALA A 113 -10.65 -12.78 1.71
N GLN A 114 -11.19 -13.60 0.81
CA GLN A 114 -10.94 -13.56 -0.63
C GLN A 114 -11.61 -12.35 -1.33
N GLY A 115 -12.82 -11.95 -0.91
CA GLY A 115 -13.52 -10.79 -1.48
C GLY A 115 -12.77 -9.48 -1.21
N ASP A 116 -12.25 -9.34 0.01
CA ASP A 116 -11.41 -8.21 0.42
C ASP A 116 -10.09 -8.16 -0.37
N LYS A 117 -9.49 -9.33 -0.64
CA LYS A 117 -8.25 -9.47 -1.43
C LYS A 117 -8.48 -9.01 -2.89
N ALA A 118 -9.54 -9.50 -3.53
CA ALA A 118 -9.86 -9.13 -4.91
C ALA A 118 -10.21 -7.64 -5.05
N PHE A 119 -10.96 -7.08 -4.10
CA PHE A 119 -11.28 -5.66 -4.07
C PHE A 119 -10.02 -4.79 -3.90
N ALA A 120 -9.15 -5.12 -2.94
CA ALA A 120 -7.90 -4.40 -2.74
C ALA A 120 -7.01 -4.48 -3.99
N GLY A 121 -6.91 -5.65 -4.62
CA GLY A 121 -6.21 -5.82 -5.89
C GLY A 121 -6.75 -4.92 -7.00
N LEU A 122 -8.08 -4.84 -7.15
CA LEU A 122 -8.73 -3.93 -8.10
C LEU A 122 -8.38 -2.46 -7.81
N VAL A 123 -8.47 -2.03 -6.55
CA VAL A 123 -8.13 -0.66 -6.14
C VAL A 123 -6.67 -0.32 -6.48
N LEU A 124 -5.75 -1.27 -6.30
CA LEU A 124 -4.34 -1.09 -6.66
C LEU A 124 -4.15 -0.95 -8.18
N VAL A 125 -4.83 -1.77 -8.98
CA VAL A 125 -4.83 -1.65 -10.45
C VAL A 125 -5.40 -0.30 -10.89
N LEU A 126 -6.49 0.17 -10.27
CA LEU A 126 -7.08 1.49 -10.55
C LEU A 126 -6.11 2.63 -10.23
N ALA A 127 -5.36 2.54 -9.12
CA ALA A 127 -4.34 3.52 -8.76
C ALA A 127 -3.26 3.61 -9.85
N GLN A 128 -2.72 2.46 -10.26
CA GLN A 128 -1.65 2.41 -11.25
C GLN A 128 -2.11 2.79 -12.66
N LEU A 129 -3.31 2.40 -13.04
CA LEU A 129 -3.90 2.79 -14.32
C LEU A 129 -4.16 4.30 -14.36
N SER A 130 -4.57 4.91 -13.25
CA SER A 130 -4.74 6.36 -13.15
C SER A 130 -3.41 7.11 -13.33
N ALA A 131 -2.33 6.62 -12.71
CA ALA A 131 -0.99 7.17 -12.91
C ALA A 131 -0.50 7.00 -14.36
N PHE A 132 -0.77 5.84 -14.97
CA PHE A 132 -0.43 5.58 -16.38
C PHE A 132 -1.20 6.51 -17.34
N ILE A 133 -2.49 6.73 -17.08
CA ILE A 133 -3.32 7.65 -17.87
C ILE A 133 -2.72 9.04 -17.84
N GLU A 134 -2.45 9.56 -16.65
CA GLU A 134 -1.85 10.88 -16.45
C GLU A 134 -0.47 11.01 -17.15
N GLN A 135 0.42 10.05 -16.93
CA GLN A 135 1.83 10.17 -17.31
C GLN A 135 2.11 9.79 -18.77
N THR A 136 1.29 8.93 -19.37
CA THR A 136 1.56 8.35 -20.70
C THR A 136 0.41 8.53 -21.68
N VAL A 137 -0.83 8.22 -21.28
CA VAL A 137 -1.97 8.24 -22.23
C VAL A 137 -2.29 9.66 -22.66
N ILE A 138 -2.48 10.57 -21.71
CA ILE A 138 -2.88 11.95 -22.03
C ILE A 138 -1.82 12.67 -22.86
N PRO A 139 -0.51 12.60 -22.56
CA PRO A 139 0.51 13.18 -23.43
C PRO A 139 0.46 12.67 -24.87
N LYS A 140 0.36 11.34 -25.06
CA LYS A 140 0.30 10.75 -26.40
C LYS A 140 -0.97 11.14 -27.16
N ILE A 141 -2.13 11.11 -26.50
CA ILE A 141 -3.39 11.56 -27.11
C ILE A 141 -3.33 13.05 -27.47
N THR A 142 -2.72 13.87 -26.63
CA THR A 142 -2.55 15.30 -26.89
C THR A 142 -1.68 15.55 -28.11
N GLU A 143 -0.61 14.78 -28.28
CA GLU A 143 0.26 14.82 -29.46
C GLU A 143 -0.49 14.41 -30.74
N GLU A 144 -1.29 13.33 -30.69
CA GLU A 144 -2.10 12.90 -31.83
C GLU A 144 -3.19 13.93 -32.18
N ILE A 145 -3.82 14.55 -31.20
CA ILE A 145 -4.78 15.65 -31.43
C ILE A 145 -4.08 16.85 -32.09
N ALA A 146 -2.90 17.22 -31.59
CA ALA A 146 -2.14 18.35 -32.13
C ALA A 146 -1.62 18.12 -33.55
N THR A 147 -1.41 16.86 -33.96
CA THR A 147 -0.94 16.53 -35.33
C THR A 147 -2.10 16.33 -36.30
N SER A 148 -3.16 15.64 -35.89
CA SER A 148 -4.23 15.18 -36.78
C SER A 148 -5.51 16.03 -36.73
N PHE A 149 -5.71 16.82 -35.68
CA PHE A 149 -6.96 17.53 -35.39
C PHE A 149 -6.73 19.03 -35.12
N THR A 150 -5.93 19.68 -35.99
CA THR A 150 -5.68 21.13 -35.94
C THR A 150 -6.82 21.94 -36.56
N GLY A 151 -7.21 23.04 -35.90
CA GLY A 151 -8.20 24.00 -36.41
C GLY A 151 -9.60 23.94 -35.79
N GLY A 152 -9.82 23.16 -34.72
CA GLY A 152 -11.06 23.20 -33.95
C GLY A 152 -11.17 24.50 -33.13
N SER A 153 -11.91 25.49 -33.64
CA SER A 153 -12.11 26.78 -32.95
C SER A 153 -13.46 27.40 -33.31
N VAL A 154 -14.48 26.59 -33.63
CA VAL A 154 -15.83 27.07 -33.96
C VAL A 154 -16.60 27.43 -32.68
N ARG A 155 -16.20 26.86 -31.52
CA ARG A 155 -16.66 27.33 -30.22
C ARG A 155 -16.11 28.73 -29.95
N GLY A 156 -16.99 29.73 -29.96
CA GLY A 156 -16.66 31.08 -29.51
C GLY A 156 -16.12 31.09 -28.08
N TYR A 157 -15.48 32.19 -27.69
CA TYR A 157 -14.78 32.40 -26.40
C TYR A 157 -15.59 32.05 -25.13
N GLU A 158 -16.91 31.84 -25.22
CA GLU A 158 -17.81 31.55 -24.10
C GLU A 158 -17.74 30.10 -23.57
N TYR A 159 -17.37 29.09 -24.38
CA TYR A 159 -17.42 27.68 -23.98
C TYR A 159 -16.07 27.03 -23.67
N GLY A 160 -14.96 27.75 -23.83
CA GLY A 160 -13.61 27.21 -23.63
C GLY A 160 -13.20 26.14 -24.66
N PRO A 161 -11.96 25.63 -24.57
CA PRO A 161 -11.45 24.61 -25.49
C PRO A 161 -12.18 23.27 -25.31
N ALA A 162 -12.43 22.55 -26.42
CA ALA A 162 -13.16 21.28 -26.42
C ALA A 162 -12.42 20.13 -25.71
N PHE A 163 -11.08 20.22 -25.63
CA PHE A 163 -10.23 19.27 -24.92
C PHE A 163 -9.25 20.00 -24.00
N VAL A 164 -9.24 19.62 -22.71
CA VAL A 164 -8.43 20.25 -21.66
C VAL A 164 -7.59 19.18 -20.96
N PRO A 165 -6.45 18.78 -21.56
CA PRO A 165 -5.64 17.67 -21.03
C PRO A 165 -5.14 17.93 -19.60
N GLY A 166 -4.87 19.19 -19.25
CA GLY A 166 -4.47 19.56 -17.88
C GLY A 166 -5.54 19.31 -16.82
N GLU A 167 -6.83 19.40 -17.16
CA GLU A 167 -7.92 19.05 -16.24
C GLU A 167 -7.96 17.54 -16.00
N ILE A 168 -7.86 16.76 -17.08
CA ILE A 168 -7.87 15.30 -17.04
C ILE A 168 -6.67 14.78 -16.22
N CYS A 169 -5.46 15.29 -16.47
CA CYS A 169 -4.28 14.90 -15.70
C CYS A 169 -4.46 15.16 -14.20
N ARG A 170 -5.03 16.31 -13.80
CA ARG A 170 -5.27 16.62 -12.38
C ARG A 170 -6.29 15.66 -11.75
N LYS A 171 -7.35 15.33 -12.48
CA LYS A 171 -8.39 14.38 -12.07
C LYS A 171 -7.80 12.99 -11.83
N PHE A 172 -7.10 12.43 -12.81
CA PHE A 172 -6.49 11.10 -12.67
C PHE A 172 -5.36 11.06 -11.65
N ARG A 173 -4.56 12.13 -11.50
CA ARG A 173 -3.58 12.24 -10.41
C ARG A 173 -4.27 12.13 -9.04
N SER A 174 -5.32 12.92 -8.83
CA SER A 174 -6.05 12.94 -7.55
C SER A 174 -6.77 11.61 -7.30
N ALA A 175 -7.38 11.02 -8.32
CA ALA A 175 -8.04 9.73 -8.22
C ALA A 175 -7.04 8.61 -7.88
N GLY A 176 -5.90 8.56 -8.57
CA GLY A 176 -4.84 7.59 -8.31
C GLY A 176 -4.33 7.68 -6.86
N GLU A 177 -4.06 8.89 -6.36
CA GLU A 177 -3.61 9.09 -4.98
C GLU A 177 -4.65 8.57 -3.97
N LYS A 178 -5.94 8.85 -4.21
CA LYS A 178 -7.04 8.33 -3.38
C LYS A 178 -7.10 6.81 -3.41
N PHE A 179 -6.95 6.18 -4.57
CA PHE A 179 -6.97 4.72 -4.70
C PHE A 179 -5.77 4.07 -4.01
N LEU A 180 -4.57 4.63 -4.17
CA LEU A 180 -3.38 4.12 -3.48
C LEU A 180 -3.54 4.18 -1.96
N HIS A 181 -4.06 5.30 -1.44
CA HIS A 181 -4.38 5.43 -0.02
C HIS A 181 -5.47 4.45 0.42
N LEU A 182 -6.51 4.23 -0.39
CA LEU A 182 -7.55 3.25 -0.10
C LEU A 182 -6.98 1.83 -0.02
N TYR A 183 -6.09 1.44 -0.94
CA TYR A 183 -5.40 0.15 -0.92
C TYR A 183 -4.63 -0.03 0.39
N VAL A 184 -3.79 0.95 0.75
CA VAL A 184 -3.02 0.96 2.00
C VAL A 184 -3.95 0.80 3.20
N ASN A 185 -5.07 1.53 3.22
CA ASN A 185 -6.05 1.45 4.31
C ASN A 185 -6.70 0.07 4.40
N VAL A 186 -7.20 -0.50 3.30
CA VAL A 186 -7.85 -1.82 3.29
C VAL A 186 -6.88 -2.90 3.77
N ARG A 187 -5.64 -2.90 3.28
CA ARG A 187 -4.61 -3.86 3.71
C ARG A 187 -4.20 -3.68 5.16
N THR A 188 -4.04 -2.44 5.60
CA THR A 188 -3.73 -2.12 7.00
C THR A 188 -4.87 -2.54 7.94
N GLN A 189 -6.13 -2.37 7.54
CA GLN A 189 -7.29 -2.80 8.33
C GLN A 189 -7.35 -4.33 8.47
N ARG A 190 -7.05 -5.06 7.39
CA ARG A 190 -6.94 -6.52 7.42
C ARG A 190 -5.90 -6.99 8.43
N ILE A 191 -4.70 -6.41 8.39
CA ILE A 191 -3.65 -6.68 9.38
C ILE A 191 -4.09 -6.27 10.79
N SER A 192 -4.72 -5.10 10.92
CA SER A 192 -5.20 -4.60 12.22
C SER A 192 -6.23 -5.53 12.85
N PHE A 193 -7.07 -6.20 12.05
CA PHE A 193 -7.98 -7.23 12.53
C PHE A 193 -7.24 -8.46 13.09
N LEU A 194 -6.21 -8.94 12.39
CA LEU A 194 -5.33 -10.01 12.88
C LEU A 194 -4.68 -9.63 14.22
N LEU A 195 -4.13 -8.43 14.30
CA LEU A 195 -3.50 -7.90 15.52
C LEU A 195 -4.52 -7.77 16.65
N LYS A 196 -5.71 -7.21 16.39
CA LYS A 196 -6.79 -7.09 17.39
C LYS A 196 -7.14 -8.45 17.99
N LYS A 197 -7.25 -9.49 17.15
CA LYS A 197 -7.56 -10.86 17.61
C LYS A 197 -6.46 -11.40 18.54
N ARG A 198 -5.19 -11.16 18.24
CA ARG A 198 -4.04 -11.56 19.08
C ARG A 198 -4.10 -10.96 20.49
N PHE A 199 -4.52 -9.71 20.62
CA PHE A 199 -4.57 -9.02 21.91
C PHE A 199 -5.90 -9.18 22.65
N SER A 200 -7.00 -9.50 21.97
CA SER A 200 -8.32 -9.66 22.60
C SER A 200 -8.58 -11.08 23.13
N THR A 201 -7.90 -12.10 22.60
CA THR A 201 -8.18 -13.51 22.93
C THR A 201 -7.57 -13.99 24.25
N PRO A 202 -6.28 -13.72 24.56
CA PRO A 202 -5.64 -14.29 25.75
C PRO A 202 -5.84 -13.42 27.00
N ASN A 203 -5.82 -14.06 28.17
CA ASN A 203 -5.76 -13.35 29.45
C ASN A 203 -4.30 -12.95 29.77
N TRP A 204 -3.94 -11.71 29.42
CA TRP A 204 -2.60 -11.16 29.60
C TRP A 204 -2.15 -11.01 31.06
N VAL A 205 -3.09 -10.95 32.01
CA VAL A 205 -2.79 -10.87 33.45
C VAL A 205 -2.39 -12.23 34.02
N LYS A 206 -2.84 -13.33 33.40
CA LYS A 206 -2.51 -14.70 33.80
C LYS A 206 -1.70 -15.43 32.72
N HIS A 207 -0.98 -14.68 31.89
CA HIS A 207 -0.20 -15.25 30.80
C HIS A 207 0.92 -16.14 31.35
N LYS A 208 1.20 -17.24 30.65
CA LYS A 208 2.28 -18.19 30.98
C LYS A 208 3.62 -17.72 30.42
N GLU A 209 4.70 -18.24 30.96
CA GLU A 209 6.06 -17.94 30.51
C GLU A 209 6.25 -18.28 29.02
N PRO A 210 6.91 -17.39 28.22
CA PRO A 210 7.11 -17.62 26.80
C PRO A 210 8.04 -18.80 26.55
N ARG A 211 7.61 -19.69 25.65
CA ARG A 211 8.39 -20.88 25.23
C ARG A 211 8.80 -20.86 23.77
N GLU A 212 8.11 -20.07 22.97
CA GLU A 212 8.36 -19.91 21.54
C GLU A 212 7.76 -18.58 21.07
N VAL A 213 8.20 -18.14 19.90
CA VAL A 213 7.59 -17.01 19.19
C VAL A 213 6.16 -17.40 18.80
N HIS A 214 5.21 -16.56 19.16
CA HIS A 214 3.80 -16.86 18.96
C HIS A 214 3.45 -16.89 17.46
N MET A 215 2.60 -17.84 17.05
CA MET A 215 2.17 -18.02 15.64
C MET A 215 1.55 -16.81 14.95
N PHE A 216 1.21 -15.73 15.68
CA PHE A 216 0.66 -14.54 15.04
C PHE A 216 1.72 -13.79 14.24
N VAL A 217 2.99 -13.94 14.65
CA VAL A 217 4.15 -13.39 13.96
C VAL A 217 4.24 -13.99 12.56
N ASP A 218 4.08 -15.32 12.45
CA ASP A 218 4.07 -16.01 11.16
C ASP A 218 2.90 -15.53 10.30
N LEU A 219 1.68 -15.46 10.86
CA LEU A 219 0.50 -14.96 10.16
C LEU A 219 0.65 -13.50 9.70
N PHE A 220 1.28 -12.67 10.52
CA PHE A 220 1.56 -11.27 10.21
C PHE A 220 2.56 -11.14 9.06
N LEU A 221 3.65 -11.91 9.10
CA LEU A 221 4.63 -11.95 8.03
C LEU A 221 4.04 -12.51 6.73
N GLN A 222 3.18 -13.52 6.80
CA GLN A 222 2.46 -14.05 5.63
C GLN A 222 1.52 -13.01 4.98
N GLU A 223 0.80 -12.22 5.78
CA GLU A 223 -0.05 -11.14 5.25
C GLU A 223 0.81 -10.03 4.60
N LEU A 224 1.97 -9.70 5.18
CA LEU A 224 2.92 -8.76 4.57
C LEU A 224 3.54 -9.30 3.27
N GLU A 225 3.88 -10.60 3.22
CA GLU A 225 4.38 -11.26 2.02
C GLU A 225 3.32 -11.25 0.92
N ALA A 226 2.07 -11.58 1.22
CA ALA A 226 0.96 -11.51 0.26
C ALA A 226 0.81 -10.09 -0.30
N ILE A 227 0.84 -9.06 0.55
CA ILE A 227 0.83 -7.65 0.11
C ILE A 227 2.03 -7.35 -0.79
N GLY A 228 3.22 -7.83 -0.42
CA GLY A 228 4.44 -7.70 -1.21
C GLY A 228 4.29 -8.31 -2.61
N THR A 229 3.68 -9.50 -2.73
CA THR A 229 3.44 -10.14 -4.03
C THR A 229 2.48 -9.35 -4.91
N GLU A 230 1.40 -8.80 -4.35
CA GLU A 230 0.41 -8.00 -5.09
C GLU A 230 0.99 -6.67 -5.57
N VAL A 231 1.72 -6.00 -4.69
CA VAL A 231 2.41 -4.75 -4.99
C VAL A 231 3.50 -4.96 -6.03
N LYS A 232 4.21 -6.10 -5.98
CA LYS A 232 5.23 -6.46 -6.97
C LYS A 232 4.68 -6.68 -8.38
N GLN A 233 3.44 -7.17 -8.49
CA GLN A 233 2.77 -7.38 -9.78
C GLN A 233 2.34 -6.07 -10.47
N THR A 234 2.25 -4.96 -9.74
CA THR A 234 1.57 -3.75 -10.23
C THR A 234 2.44 -2.49 -10.17
N LEU A 235 3.23 -2.31 -9.11
CA LEU A 235 4.03 -1.11 -8.89
C LEU A 235 5.50 -1.32 -9.31
N PRO A 236 6.18 -0.27 -9.78
CA PRO A 236 7.61 -0.35 -10.10
C PRO A 236 8.45 -0.51 -8.82
N GLN A 237 9.58 -1.22 -8.95
CA GLN A 237 10.60 -1.26 -7.90
C GLN A 237 11.22 0.13 -7.76
N GLY A 238 11.28 0.61 -6.52
CA GLY A 238 11.96 1.83 -6.15
C GLY A 238 13.47 1.71 -6.35
N LYS A 239 14.15 2.85 -6.40
CA LYS A 239 15.62 2.89 -6.42
C LYS A 239 16.11 2.52 -5.02
N ARG A 240 16.31 1.21 -4.77
CA ARG A 240 16.95 0.70 -3.55
C ARG A 240 18.20 1.53 -3.25
N LYS A 241 18.14 2.33 -2.20
CA LYS A 241 19.31 3.09 -1.73
C LYS A 241 20.32 2.05 -1.27
N HIS A 242 21.48 2.02 -1.92
CA HIS A 242 22.54 1.03 -1.72
C HIS A 242 22.68 0.75 -0.21
N ARG A 243 22.36 -0.49 0.18
CA ARG A 243 22.60 -1.04 1.52
C ARG A 243 24.02 -0.67 1.88
N ARG A 244 24.20 0.30 2.78
CA ARG A 244 25.52 0.57 3.34
C ARG A 244 25.86 -0.69 4.11
N THR A 245 26.69 -1.52 3.51
CA THR A 245 27.42 -2.55 4.23
C THR A 245 28.12 -1.82 5.36
N ASP A 246 27.70 -2.06 6.60
CA ASP A 246 28.40 -1.57 7.78
C ASP A 246 29.79 -2.20 7.76
N SER A 247 30.73 -1.48 7.17
CA SER A 247 32.14 -1.76 7.32
C SER A 247 32.46 -1.50 8.80
N ASN A 248 32.93 -2.54 9.48
CA ASN A 248 33.56 -2.48 10.79
C ASN A 248 34.70 -1.45 10.77
N GLY A 249 34.37 -0.19 11.02
CA GLY A 249 35.30 0.90 11.27
C GLY A 249 35.53 1.01 12.76
N SER A 250 36.56 0.32 13.26
CA SER A 250 37.10 0.53 14.60
C SER A 250 37.53 1.99 14.80
N THR A 251 36.91 2.72 15.73
CA THR A 251 37.52 3.89 16.36
C THR A 251 37.14 4.02 17.84
N ALA A 252 38.16 3.75 18.67
CA ALA A 252 38.56 4.50 19.85
C ALA A 252 37.51 4.92 20.91
N SER A 253 37.64 4.28 22.07
CA SER A 253 37.59 4.83 23.43
C SER A 253 36.71 6.07 23.69
N SER A 254 35.65 5.89 24.47
CA SER A 254 35.12 6.94 25.33
C SER A 254 34.92 6.40 26.75
N ARG A 255 35.50 7.15 27.68
CA ARG A 255 35.85 6.78 29.05
C ARG A 255 34.62 6.46 29.90
N ARG A 256 34.67 5.33 30.61
CA ARG A 256 33.80 5.03 31.76
C ARG A 256 34.21 5.92 32.94
N ASN A 257 33.26 6.66 33.51
CA ASN A 257 33.40 7.22 34.86
C ASN A 257 32.56 6.35 35.82
N PRO A 258 33.13 5.81 36.91
CA PRO A 258 32.37 5.18 37.97
C PRO A 258 31.94 6.25 38.98
N LEU A 259 30.66 6.63 38.98
CA LEU A 259 30.09 7.43 40.07
C LEU A 259 29.25 6.53 40.97
N ARG A 260 29.94 6.09 42.04
CA ARG A 260 29.50 6.11 43.44
C ARG A 260 28.07 5.66 43.72
N GLU A 261 27.96 4.44 44.23
CA GLU A 261 26.77 3.93 44.93
C GLU A 261 26.50 4.74 46.20
N GLU A 262 25.29 5.29 46.30
CA GLU A 262 24.70 5.66 47.59
C GLU A 262 23.35 4.96 47.75
N LYS A 263 23.27 4.18 48.82
CA LYS A 263 22.12 3.39 49.26
C LYS A 263 20.83 4.20 49.27
N LEU A 264 19.80 3.75 48.55
CA LEU A 264 18.41 3.78 49.00
C LEU A 264 17.64 2.61 48.37
N ASN A 265 17.01 1.80 49.23
CA ASN A 265 16.13 0.68 48.90
C ASN A 265 14.86 1.16 48.16
N ARG A 266 14.98 1.48 46.87
CA ARG A 266 13.85 1.58 45.93
C ARG A 266 13.86 0.34 45.05
N SER A 267 12.69 -0.25 44.83
CA SER A 267 12.55 -1.55 44.16
C SER A 267 13.29 -1.56 42.81
N ASN A 268 14.02 -2.64 42.52
CA ASN A 268 14.73 -2.85 41.25
C ASN A 268 13.81 -2.67 40.02
N THR A 269 12.51 -2.86 40.19
CA THR A 269 11.49 -2.64 39.16
C THR A 269 11.35 -1.16 38.75
N GLN A 270 11.48 -0.21 39.67
CA GLN A 270 11.37 1.23 39.36
C GLN A 270 12.60 1.73 38.60
N LYS A 271 13.80 1.16 38.87
CA LYS A 271 15.06 1.52 38.20
C LYS A 271 15.17 0.97 36.78
N ALA A 272 14.73 -0.27 36.55
CA ALA A 272 14.67 -0.85 35.20
C ALA A 272 13.66 -0.11 34.32
N ARG A 273 12.49 0.23 34.89
CA ARG A 273 11.47 1.04 34.21
C ARG A 273 11.98 2.45 33.90
N SER A 274 12.68 3.11 34.83
CA SER A 274 13.22 4.45 34.59
C SER A 274 14.34 4.46 33.54
N GLN A 275 15.24 3.48 33.54
CA GLN A 275 16.33 3.40 32.56
C GLN A 275 15.84 3.10 31.14
N LEU A 276 14.85 2.20 30.99
CA LEU A 276 14.25 1.89 29.70
C LEU A 276 13.56 3.14 29.12
N LEU A 277 12.79 3.85 29.95
CA LEU A 277 12.11 5.09 29.56
C LEU A 277 13.10 6.23 29.27
N GLU A 278 14.12 6.43 30.09
CA GLU A 278 15.11 7.51 29.94
C GLU A 278 15.94 7.35 28.65
N THR A 279 16.34 6.11 28.33
CA THR A 279 17.06 5.80 27.07
C THR A 279 16.15 6.01 25.86
N HIS A 280 14.85 5.70 25.97
CA HIS A 280 13.86 5.92 24.93
C HIS A 280 13.55 7.40 24.70
N LEU A 281 13.35 8.16 25.77
CA LEU A 281 13.11 9.61 25.70
C LEU A 281 14.29 10.31 25.01
N ALA A 282 15.53 9.90 25.30
CA ALA A 282 16.70 10.42 24.60
C ALA A 282 16.73 10.08 23.09
N LYS A 283 16.18 8.92 22.68
CA LYS A 283 16.03 8.55 21.26
C LYS A 283 14.87 9.30 20.58
N LEU A 284 13.76 9.53 21.29
CA LEU A 284 12.56 10.24 20.81
C LEU A 284 12.89 11.65 20.31
N PHE A 285 13.74 12.39 21.04
CA PHE A 285 14.17 13.73 20.62
C PHE A 285 15.18 13.73 19.46
N LYS A 286 15.81 12.58 19.19
CA LYS A 286 16.81 12.43 18.12
C LYS A 286 16.22 11.90 16.81
N GLN A 287 15.09 11.22 16.90
CA GLN A 287 14.48 10.52 15.77
C GLN A 287 13.03 10.96 15.63
N LYS A 288 12.82 12.09 14.95
CA LYS A 288 11.49 12.50 14.51
C LYS A 288 11.04 11.53 13.41
N VAL A 289 10.37 10.45 13.78
CA VAL A 289 9.84 9.49 12.81
C VAL A 289 8.65 10.14 12.11
N GLU A 290 8.83 10.49 10.84
CA GLU A 290 7.74 10.91 9.97
C GLU A 290 6.94 9.65 9.55
N ILE A 291 5.91 9.36 10.34
CA ILE A 291 5.01 8.21 10.11
C ILE A 291 4.06 8.48 8.93
N PHE A 292 3.76 9.76 8.67
CA PHE A 292 2.78 10.21 7.68
C PHE A 292 3.46 10.96 6.53
N THR A 293 4.43 10.31 5.89
CA THR A 293 4.96 10.80 4.61
C THR A 293 3.99 10.48 3.48
N LYS A 294 4.03 11.26 2.40
CA LYS A 294 3.25 10.96 1.18
C LYS A 294 3.65 9.58 0.67
N VAL A 295 2.66 8.73 0.37
CA VAL A 295 2.90 7.41 -0.21
C VAL A 295 3.25 7.59 -1.68
N GLU A 296 4.38 7.02 -2.08
CA GLU A 296 4.85 7.03 -3.47
C GLU A 296 4.37 5.78 -4.21
N TYR A 297 4.31 5.86 -5.55
CA TYR A 297 3.94 4.74 -6.42
C TYR A 297 5.12 3.77 -6.61
N THR A 298 5.67 3.28 -5.51
CA THR A 298 6.77 2.30 -5.49
C THR A 298 6.42 1.16 -4.55
N GLN A 299 7.01 -0.01 -4.81
CA GLN A 299 6.77 -1.19 -3.99
C GLN A 299 7.13 -0.93 -2.52
N GLU A 300 8.31 -0.35 -2.32
CA GLU A 300 8.92 -0.10 -1.03
C GLU A 300 8.15 0.96 -0.22
N SER A 301 7.68 2.03 -0.86
CA SER A 301 6.93 3.09 -0.17
C SER A 301 5.59 2.58 0.36
N VAL A 302 4.86 1.80 -0.45
CA VAL A 302 3.57 1.21 -0.06
C VAL A 302 3.75 0.20 1.07
N VAL A 303 4.67 -0.74 0.92
CA VAL A 303 4.92 -1.77 1.93
C VAL A 303 5.42 -1.15 3.23
N THR A 304 6.37 -0.21 3.17
CA THR A 304 6.87 0.50 4.36
C THR A 304 5.75 1.25 5.08
N THR A 305 4.85 1.91 4.34
CA THR A 305 3.70 2.61 4.93
C THR A 305 2.77 1.64 5.65
N ILE A 306 2.42 0.51 5.04
CA ILE A 306 1.57 -0.51 5.65
C ILE A 306 2.22 -1.08 6.92
N VAL A 307 3.52 -1.36 6.90
CA VAL A 307 4.26 -1.81 8.09
C VAL A 307 4.22 -0.76 9.18
N LYS A 308 4.52 0.51 8.88
CA LYS A 308 4.49 1.63 9.84
C LYS A 308 3.11 1.76 10.51
N LEU A 309 2.03 1.73 9.72
CA LEU A 309 0.65 1.80 10.23
C LEU A 309 0.25 0.56 11.05
N SER A 310 0.73 -0.61 10.66
CA SER A 310 0.47 -1.87 11.38
C SER A 310 1.15 -1.87 12.75
N LEU A 311 2.40 -1.39 12.84
CA LEU A 311 3.11 -1.25 14.11
C LEU A 311 2.48 -0.19 15.02
N LYS A 312 1.94 0.89 14.45
CA LYS A 312 1.16 1.86 15.22
C LYS A 312 -0.14 1.28 15.77
N SER A 313 -0.83 0.47 14.97
CA SER A 313 -2.03 -0.25 15.42
C SER A 313 -1.68 -1.26 16.52
N LEU A 314 -0.56 -1.97 16.38
CA LEU A 314 -0.02 -2.88 17.39
C LEU A 314 0.27 -2.16 18.72
N GLN A 315 0.93 -1.01 18.67
CA GLN A 315 1.19 -0.15 19.83
C GLN A 315 -0.11 0.21 20.56
N GLU A 316 -1.15 0.60 19.83
CA GLU A 316 -2.44 0.94 20.43
C GLU A 316 -3.14 -0.28 21.04
N PHE A 317 -3.14 -1.44 20.36
CA PHE A 317 -3.72 -2.66 20.93
C PHE A 317 -3.04 -3.07 22.23
N VAL A 318 -1.72 -2.95 22.32
CA VAL A 318 -0.96 -3.16 23.55
C VAL A 318 -1.39 -2.18 24.64
N ARG A 319 -1.56 -0.89 24.32
CA ARG A 319 -1.94 0.16 25.27
C ARG A 319 -3.27 -0.14 25.97
N LEU A 320 -4.18 -0.84 25.29
CA LEU A 320 -5.49 -1.23 25.81
C LEU A 320 -5.47 -2.45 26.74
N GLN A 321 -4.34 -3.17 26.85
CA GLN A 321 -4.22 -4.36 27.68
C GLN A 321 -3.58 -4.06 29.04
N THR A 322 -3.61 -5.04 29.95
CA THR A 322 -2.81 -5.06 31.18
C THR A 322 -2.04 -6.38 31.22
N PHE A 323 -0.73 -6.32 31.44
CA PHE A 323 0.15 -7.49 31.33
C PHE A 323 0.71 -7.89 32.70
N ASN A 324 0.89 -9.20 32.91
CA ASN A 324 1.85 -9.68 33.90
C ASN A 324 3.27 -9.76 33.29
N ARG A 325 4.27 -10.12 34.09
CA ARG A 325 5.66 -10.28 33.64
C ARG A 325 5.76 -11.17 32.39
N SER A 326 5.17 -12.36 32.43
CA SER A 326 5.27 -13.33 31.33
C SER A 326 4.58 -12.85 30.05
N GLY A 327 3.48 -12.11 30.16
CA GLY A 327 2.81 -11.47 29.03
C GLY A 327 3.68 -10.40 28.38
N PHE A 328 4.35 -9.57 29.19
CA PHE A 328 5.35 -8.62 28.71
C PHE A 328 6.50 -9.33 28.00
N GLN A 329 7.05 -10.39 28.59
CA GLN A 329 8.15 -11.17 28.00
C GLN A 329 7.75 -11.86 26.70
N GLN A 330 6.51 -12.33 26.55
CA GLN A 330 6.02 -12.89 25.28
C GLN A 330 5.97 -11.81 24.19
N VAL A 331 5.43 -10.63 24.49
CA VAL A 331 5.42 -9.51 23.53
C VAL A 331 6.86 -9.10 23.19
N GLN A 332 7.76 -9.05 24.18
CA GLN A 332 9.17 -8.80 23.95
C GLN A 332 9.78 -9.80 22.97
N LEU A 333 9.56 -11.11 23.19
CA LEU A 333 10.03 -12.16 22.29
C LEU A 333 9.49 -12.00 20.86
N ASP A 334 8.17 -11.78 20.75
CA ASP A 334 7.49 -11.68 19.45
C ASP A 334 7.99 -10.46 18.64
N ILE A 335 8.16 -9.31 19.30
CA ILE A 335 8.66 -8.06 18.68
C ILE A 335 10.14 -8.14 18.31
N GLN A 336 10.95 -8.79 19.15
CA GLN A 336 12.38 -8.96 18.87
C GLN A 336 12.60 -9.89 17.68
N PHE A 337 11.80 -10.94 17.55
CA PHE A 337 11.81 -11.78 16.35
C PHE A 337 11.43 -10.99 15.09
N LEU A 338 10.43 -10.11 15.16
CA LEU A 338 9.96 -9.30 14.03
C LEU A 338 10.99 -8.30 13.50
N ARG A 339 12.02 -7.93 14.26
CA ARG A 339 13.01 -6.93 13.82
C ARG A 339 13.69 -7.30 12.51
N ILE A 340 14.25 -8.51 12.43
CA ILE A 340 15.04 -8.91 11.27
C ILE A 340 14.15 -8.99 10.01
N PRO A 341 13.01 -9.72 10.02
CA PRO A 341 12.16 -9.80 8.84
C PRO A 341 11.64 -8.43 8.40
N LEU A 342 11.27 -7.55 9.33
CA LEU A 342 10.75 -6.22 8.96
C LEU A 342 11.84 -5.32 8.37
N ARG A 343 13.07 -5.35 8.87
CA ARG A 343 14.20 -4.62 8.26
C ARG A 343 14.51 -5.08 6.84
N GLU A 344 14.34 -6.36 6.54
CA GLU A 344 14.54 -6.89 5.18
C GLU A 344 13.43 -6.44 4.20
N ILE A 345 12.25 -6.11 4.72
CA ILE A 345 11.07 -5.73 3.94
C ILE A 345 11.04 -4.21 3.65
N VAL A 346 11.54 -3.36 4.56
CA VAL A 346 11.40 -1.90 4.49
C VAL A 346 12.71 -1.18 4.15
N GLU A 347 12.64 0.04 3.65
CA GLU A 347 13.85 0.87 3.42
C GLU A 347 14.31 1.64 4.67
N ASP A 348 13.35 2.10 5.49
CA ASP A 348 13.60 2.94 6.66
C ASP A 348 13.75 2.07 7.92
N GLU A 349 14.85 1.31 7.99
CA GLU A 349 15.15 0.39 9.09
C GLU A 349 15.10 1.09 10.45
N ALA A 350 15.62 2.32 10.52
CA ALA A 350 15.65 3.11 11.74
C ALA A 350 14.24 3.42 12.25
N ALA A 351 13.31 3.84 11.38
CA ALA A 351 11.92 4.10 11.79
C ALA A 351 11.22 2.82 12.24
N ILE A 352 11.48 1.68 11.61
CA ILE A 352 10.91 0.41 12.03
C ILE A 352 11.46 -0.03 13.38
N ASP A 353 12.76 0.08 13.59
CA ASP A 353 13.36 -0.20 14.90
C ASP A 353 12.77 0.66 16.00
N PHE A 354 12.57 1.95 15.72
CA PHE A 354 11.93 2.88 16.63
C PHE A 354 10.47 2.48 16.93
N LEU A 355 9.68 2.13 15.93
CA LEU A 355 8.28 1.72 16.13
C LEU A 355 8.18 0.40 16.91
N LEU A 356 9.08 -0.55 16.70
CA LEU A 356 9.15 -1.79 17.47
C LEU A 356 9.56 -1.52 18.92
N ASP A 357 10.55 -0.66 19.12
CA ASP A 357 10.98 -0.12 20.41
C ASP A 357 9.78 0.51 21.16
N GLU A 358 8.97 1.33 20.49
CA GLU A 358 7.77 1.97 21.04
C GLU A 358 6.69 0.96 21.49
N VAL A 359 6.53 -0.17 20.78
CA VAL A 359 5.63 -1.25 21.21
C VAL A 359 6.12 -1.88 22.52
N ILE A 360 7.43 -2.12 22.67
CA ILE A 360 8.00 -2.67 23.91
C ILE A 360 7.77 -1.71 25.07
N VAL A 361 8.02 -0.42 24.88
CA VAL A 361 7.78 0.61 25.90
C VAL A 361 6.31 0.66 26.30
N ALA A 362 5.40 0.73 25.33
CA ALA A 362 3.96 0.72 25.61
C ALA A 362 3.54 -0.54 26.38
N THR A 363 4.15 -1.70 26.08
CA THR A 363 3.87 -2.95 26.81
C THR A 363 4.39 -2.87 28.25
N ALA A 364 5.61 -2.37 28.45
CA ALA A 364 6.22 -2.20 29.77
C ALA A 364 5.41 -1.26 30.66
N GLU A 365 4.87 -0.17 30.09
CA GLU A 365 4.03 0.79 30.82
C GLU A 365 2.72 0.18 31.33
N ARG A 366 2.17 -0.78 30.57
CA ARG A 366 0.94 -1.52 30.87
C ARG A 366 1.19 -2.81 31.65
N CYS A 367 2.44 -3.13 31.99
CA CYS A 367 2.81 -4.32 32.72
C CYS A 367 2.90 -4.07 34.23
N LEU A 368 2.41 -5.04 35.01
CA LEU A 368 2.46 -5.02 36.47
C LEU A 368 3.90 -5.21 37.01
N ASP A 369 4.71 -5.99 36.30
CA ASP A 369 6.11 -6.25 36.63
C ASP A 369 6.97 -6.37 35.35
N PRO A 370 7.41 -5.23 34.76
CA PRO A 370 8.09 -5.18 33.47
C PRO A 370 9.55 -5.60 33.59
N ILE A 371 9.80 -6.87 33.90
CA ILE A 371 11.15 -7.43 33.93
C ILE A 371 11.41 -8.19 32.62
N PRO A 372 12.36 -7.71 31.79
CA PRO A 372 12.62 -8.30 30.49
C PRO A 372 13.17 -9.71 30.61
N LEU A 373 12.95 -10.50 29.56
CA LEU A 373 13.61 -11.77 29.38
C LEU A 373 15.12 -11.54 29.23
N GLU A 374 15.93 -12.43 29.81
CA GLU A 374 17.38 -12.34 29.68
C GLU A 374 17.81 -12.53 28.22
N PRO A 375 18.77 -11.73 27.70
CA PRO A 375 19.18 -11.81 26.30
C PRO A 375 19.57 -13.23 25.82
N PRO A 376 20.30 -14.05 26.59
CA PRO A 376 20.64 -15.41 26.16
C PRO A 376 19.42 -16.32 25.96
N ILE A 377 18.38 -16.17 26.79
CA ILE A 377 17.14 -16.95 26.67
C ILE A 377 16.36 -16.47 25.44
N LEU A 378 16.31 -15.15 25.23
CA LEU A 378 15.64 -14.53 24.10
C LEU A 378 16.24 -15.01 22.78
N ASP A 379 17.57 -14.92 22.68
CA ASP A 379 18.33 -15.36 21.51
C ASP A 379 18.10 -16.86 21.25
N LYS A 380 18.14 -17.69 22.30
CA LYS A 380 17.88 -19.13 22.19
C LYS A 380 16.49 -19.43 21.60
N LEU A 381 15.45 -18.74 22.07
CA LEU A 381 14.08 -18.95 21.58
C LEU A 381 13.89 -18.48 20.13
N ILE A 382 14.52 -17.35 19.76
CA ILE A 382 14.52 -16.84 18.39
C ILE A 382 15.25 -17.82 17.46
N GLN A 383 16.45 -18.29 17.83
CA GLN A 383 17.20 -19.24 17.02
C GLN A 383 16.46 -20.58 16.86
N ALA A 384 15.80 -21.06 17.91
CA ALA A 384 14.98 -22.26 17.84
C ALA A 384 13.83 -22.11 16.83
N LYS A 385 13.16 -20.95 16.81
CA LYS A 385 12.11 -20.64 15.83
C LYS A 385 12.68 -20.59 14.41
N LEU A 386 13.80 -19.91 14.19
CA LEU A 386 14.44 -19.80 12.88
C LEU A 386 14.89 -21.18 12.34
N ALA A 387 15.43 -22.05 13.19
CA ALA A 387 15.81 -23.41 12.82
C ALA A 387 14.59 -24.23 12.36
N LYS A 388 13.49 -24.18 13.12
CA LYS A 388 12.23 -24.85 12.79
C LYS A 388 11.64 -24.38 11.46
N SER A 389 11.68 -23.08 11.17
CA SER A 389 11.23 -22.53 9.89
C SER A 389 12.11 -22.99 8.72
N LYS A 390 13.43 -23.11 8.91
CA LYS A 390 14.34 -23.63 7.87
C LYS A 390 14.07 -25.10 7.56
N GLU A 391 13.83 -25.92 8.58
CA GLU A 391 13.48 -27.35 8.41
C GLU A 391 12.15 -27.52 7.67
N GLN A 392 11.14 -26.69 7.98
CA GLN A 392 9.86 -26.70 7.28
C GLN A 392 9.96 -26.29 5.80
N ASN A 393 10.88 -25.38 5.47
CA ASN A 393 11.14 -24.94 4.08
C ASN A 393 12.07 -25.89 3.31
N ALA A 394 12.77 -26.80 3.98
CA ALA A 394 13.73 -27.73 3.38
C ALA A 394 13.10 -29.08 2.97
N ILE A 395 11.80 -29.29 3.23
CA ILE A 395 11.06 -30.46 2.76
C ILE A 395 10.55 -30.12 1.35
N PRO A 396 11.11 -30.72 0.28
CA PRO A 396 10.57 -30.54 -1.05
C PRO A 396 9.18 -31.20 -1.11
N SER A 397 8.16 -30.38 -1.42
CA SER A 397 6.85 -30.85 -1.87
C SER A 397 6.95 -31.57 -3.20
#